data_AF-A0A2J8TEX2-F1
#
_entry.id   AF-A0A2J8TEX2-F1
#
_cell.length_a   1.000
_cell.length_b   1.000
_cell.length_c   1.000
_cell.angle_alpha   90.00
_cell.angle_beta   90.00
_cell.angle_gamma   90.00
#
_symmetry.space_group_name_H-M   'P 1'
#
loop_
_entity.id
_entity.type
_entity.pdbx_description
1 polymer ?
#
loop_
_entity_poly.entity_id
_entity_poly.type
_entity_poly.pdbx_seq_one_letter_code
_entity_poly.pdbx_strand_id
1 'polypeptide(L)'
;MVTIILLLSCDFWAVKNVTGRLMVGLRWWNHIDEDGKSHWVFESRKESSQENKTVSEAESRIFWLGLIACPVLWVIFAFSALFSFRVKWLAVVIMGVVLQGANLYGYIRC
;
A
#
# COMPACT_ATOMS: atom_id res chain seq x y z
N MET A 1 9.00 -17.35 -9.13
CA MET A 1 8.96 -16.94 -7.71
C MET A 1 9.69 -15.61 -7.53
N VAL A 2 11.01 -15.53 -7.79
CA VAL A 2 11.79 -14.28 -7.67
C VAL A 2 11.18 -13.12 -8.46
N THR A 3 10.77 -13.35 -9.71
CA THR A 3 10.12 -12.33 -10.55
C THR A 3 8.85 -11.75 -9.92
N ILE A 4 8.02 -12.59 -9.29
CA ILE A 4 6.78 -12.15 -8.61
C ILE A 4 7.11 -11.28 -7.41
N ILE A 5 8.15 -11.64 -6.66
CA ILE A 5 8.62 -10.89 -5.48
C ILE A 5 9.14 -9.50 -5.89
N LEU A 6 9.89 -9.43 -6.98
CA LEU A 6 10.38 -8.17 -7.53
C LEU A 6 9.24 -7.27 -7.99
N LEU A 7 8.24 -7.83 -8.68
CA LEU A 7 7.05 -7.09 -9.08
C LEU A 7 6.23 -6.61 -7.88
N LEU A 8 6.06 -7.43 -6.85
CA LEU A 8 5.42 -7.05 -5.59
C LEU A 8 6.14 -5.91 -4.87
N SER A 9 7.47 -5.93 -4.89
CA SER A 9 8.30 -4.90 -4.27
C SER A 9 8.25 -3.59 -5.07
N CYS A 10 8.25 -3.69 -6.40
CA CYS A 10 8.07 -2.56 -7.31
C CYS A 10 6.68 -1.94 -7.14
N ASP A 11 5.63 -2.75 -7.09
CA ASP A 11 4.25 -2.32 -6.81
C ASP A 11 4.16 -1.62 -5.45
N PHE A 12 4.70 -2.24 -4.40
CA PHE A 12 4.76 -1.64 -3.07
C PHE A 12 5.42 -0.26 -3.09
N TRP A 13 6.56 -0.15 -3.76
CA TRP A 13 7.31 1.11 -3.86
C TRP A 13 6.56 2.16 -4.67
N ALA A 14 5.98 1.78 -5.81
CA ALA A 14 5.21 2.66 -6.67
C ALA A 14 3.98 3.19 -5.92
N VAL A 15 3.28 2.32 -5.21
CA VAL A 15 2.12 2.70 -4.39
C VAL A 15 2.53 3.65 -3.27
N LYS A 16 3.63 3.35 -2.57
CA LYS A 16 4.13 4.15 -1.45
C LYS A 16 4.68 5.52 -1.84
N ASN A 17 5.40 5.62 -2.96
CA ASN A 17 6.20 6.81 -3.29
C ASN A 17 5.65 7.64 -4.44
N VAL A 18 4.93 7.02 -5.38
CA VAL A 18 4.46 7.68 -6.59
C VAL A 18 2.96 7.92 -6.47
N THR A 19 2.15 6.85 -6.42
CA THR A 19 0.70 7.00 -6.54
C THR A 19 0.07 7.68 -5.32
N GLY A 20 0.53 7.39 -4.10
CA GLY A 20 0.04 8.08 -2.90
C GLY A 20 0.30 9.58 -2.93
N ARG A 21 1.44 10.01 -3.50
CA ARG A 21 1.77 11.45 -3.59
C ARG A 21 1.02 12.16 -4.72
N LEU A 22 0.81 11.47 -5.84
CA LEU A 22 0.17 12.04 -7.03
C LEU A 22 -1.36 12.06 -6.91
N MET A 23 -1.98 10.94 -6.55
CA MET A 23 -3.45 10.79 -6.59
C MET A 23 -4.16 11.26 -5.32
N VAL A 24 -3.55 11.10 -4.14
CA VAL A 24 -4.18 11.48 -2.86
C VAL A 24 -3.36 12.48 -2.05
N GLY A 25 -2.14 12.79 -2.47
CA GLY A 25 -1.27 13.72 -1.76
C GLY A 25 -0.90 13.25 -0.34
N LEU A 26 -0.94 11.94 -0.08
CA LEU A 26 -0.62 11.34 1.22
C LEU A 26 0.82 10.82 1.22
N ARG A 27 1.51 10.96 2.35
CA ARG A 27 2.88 10.46 2.51
C ARG A 27 3.07 9.91 3.92
N TRP A 28 3.56 8.68 4.01
CA TRP A 28 3.94 8.05 5.29
C TRP A 28 5.36 7.50 5.23
N TRP A 29 6.10 7.66 6.33
CA TRP A 29 7.39 7.01 6.52
C TRP A 29 7.67 6.78 8.00
N ASN A 30 8.66 5.92 8.25
CA ASN A 30 9.17 5.66 9.58
C ASN A 30 10.64 6.09 9.63
N HIS A 31 11.01 6.89 10.62
CA HIS A 31 12.38 7.28 10.92
C HIS A 31 12.77 6.70 12.28
N ILE A 32 14.00 6.22 12.42
CA ILE A 32 14.52 5.70 13.68
C ILE A 32 15.55 6.70 14.18
N ASP A 33 15.30 7.28 15.34
CA ASP A 33 16.20 8.25 15.97
C ASP A 33 17.46 7.55 16.52
N GLU A 34 18.47 8.33 16.92
CA GLU A 34 19.71 7.80 17.50
C GLU A 34 19.49 6.96 18.78
N ASP A 35 18.38 7.24 19.49
CA ASP A 35 17.93 6.46 20.66
C ASP A 35 17.25 5.12 20.30
N GLY A 36 17.15 4.77 19.00
CA GLY A 36 16.49 3.57 18.51
C GLY A 36 14.96 3.62 18.57
N LYS A 37 14.36 4.81 18.81
CA LYS A 37 12.91 4.99 18.85
C LYS A 37 12.35 5.21 17.44
N SER A 38 11.24 4.53 17.12
CA SER A 38 10.59 4.62 15.81
C SER A 38 9.57 5.77 15.76
N HIS A 39 9.83 6.79 14.95
CA HIS A 39 8.95 7.92 14.71
C HIS A 39 8.20 7.72 13.39
N TRP A 40 6.88 7.58 13.47
CA TRP A 40 6.00 7.46 12.32
C TRP A 40 5.47 8.84 11.93
N VAL A 41 5.78 9.29 10.73
CA VAL A 41 5.33 10.58 10.19
C VAL A 41 4.31 10.33 9.10
N PHE A 42 3.16 10.97 9.23
CA PHE A 42 2.04 10.90 8.29
C PHE A 42 1.66 12.31 7.86
N GLU A 43 1.68 12.58 6.57
CA GLU A 43 1.39 13.87 5.99
C GLU A 43 0.27 13.75 4.95
N SER A 44 -0.59 14.77 4.93
CA SER A 44 -1.61 14.96 3.91
C SER A 44 -1.50 16.36 3.31
N ARG A 45 -1.57 16.45 1.98
CA ARG A 45 -1.59 17.74 1.27
C ARG A 45 -2.97 18.37 1.41
N LYS A 46 -3.04 19.61 1.94
CA LYS A 46 -4.30 20.40 1.92
C LYS A 46 -4.62 20.81 0.48
N GLU A 47 -5.79 20.44 -0.02
CA GLU A 47 -6.31 20.89 -1.33
C GLU A 47 -6.58 22.40 -1.29
N SER A 48 -5.66 23.21 -1.82
CA SER A 48 -5.75 24.67 -1.79
C SER A 48 -6.31 25.29 -3.08
N SER A 49 -6.98 24.55 -3.95
CA SER A 49 -7.47 25.11 -5.23
C SER A 49 -8.80 24.49 -5.66
N GLN A 50 -9.85 25.32 -5.67
CA GLN A 50 -11.25 24.95 -5.88
C GLN A 50 -11.56 24.38 -7.28
N GLU A 51 -10.62 24.52 -8.24
CA GLU A 51 -10.76 24.12 -9.63
C GLU A 51 -10.33 22.65 -9.91
N ASN A 52 -9.47 22.06 -9.05
CA ASN A 52 -8.98 20.68 -9.20
C ASN A 52 -9.78 19.63 -8.39
N LYS A 53 -10.82 20.06 -7.66
CA LYS A 53 -11.55 19.18 -6.71
C LYS A 53 -12.24 17.99 -7.37
N THR A 54 -12.89 18.18 -8.52
CA THR A 54 -13.68 17.11 -9.16
C THR A 54 -12.82 16.00 -9.75
N VAL A 55 -11.66 16.35 -10.32
CA VAL A 55 -10.69 15.37 -10.84
C VAL A 55 -9.98 14.65 -9.68
N SER A 56 -9.59 15.39 -8.65
CA SER A 56 -8.96 14.86 -7.43
C SER A 56 -9.85 13.85 -6.69
N GLU A 57 -11.15 14.11 -6.60
CA GLU A 57 -12.09 13.17 -5.96
C GLU A 57 -12.18 11.83 -6.69
N ALA A 58 -12.19 11.82 -8.02
CA ALA A 58 -12.22 10.60 -8.80
C ALA A 58 -10.92 9.79 -8.66
N GLU A 59 -9.77 10.45 -8.75
CA GLU A 59 -8.44 9.83 -8.56
C GLU A 59 -8.28 9.25 -7.15
N SER A 60 -8.74 10.00 -6.13
CA SER A 60 -8.75 9.54 -4.74
C SER A 60 -9.62 8.29 -4.56
N ARG A 61 -10.83 8.27 -5.12
CA ARG A 61 -11.72 7.09 -5.03
C ARG A 61 -11.11 5.86 -5.71
N ILE A 62 -10.49 6.03 -6.87
CA ILE A 62 -9.80 4.94 -7.59
C ILE A 62 -8.62 4.43 -6.76
N PHE A 63 -7.83 5.33 -6.17
CA PHE A 63 -6.71 4.98 -5.31
C PHE A 63 -7.18 4.15 -4.11
N TRP A 64 -8.18 4.63 -3.36
CA TRP A 64 -8.69 3.91 -2.18
C TRP A 64 -9.32 2.56 -2.53
N LEU A 65 -10.05 2.49 -3.65
CA LEU A 65 -10.62 1.24 -4.14
C LEU A 65 -9.51 0.24 -4.48
N GLY A 66 -8.48 0.66 -5.21
CA GLY A 66 -7.32 -0.19 -5.53
C GLY A 66 -6.54 -0.62 -4.29
N LEU A 67 -6.30 0.33 -3.37
CA LEU A 67 -5.56 0.09 -2.13
C LEU A 67 -6.25 -0.92 -1.21
N ILE A 68 -7.58 -1.01 -1.23
CA ILE A 68 -8.36 -1.99 -0.46
C ILE A 68 -8.54 -3.30 -1.25
N ALA A 69 -8.88 -3.22 -2.54
CA ALA A 69 -9.17 -4.39 -3.36
C ALA A 69 -7.95 -5.32 -3.50
N CYS A 70 -6.75 -4.77 -3.71
CA CYS A 70 -5.52 -5.56 -3.83
C CYS A 70 -5.23 -6.44 -2.60
N PRO A 71 -5.18 -5.93 -1.36
CA PRO A 71 -5.00 -6.76 -0.17
C PRO A 71 -6.12 -7.79 0.02
N VAL A 72 -7.37 -7.45 -0.30
CA VAL A 72 -8.49 -8.42 -0.24
C VAL A 72 -8.25 -9.59 -1.19
N LEU A 73 -7.83 -9.33 -2.43
CA LEU A 73 -7.46 -10.38 -3.38
C LEU A 73 -6.31 -11.26 -2.87
N TRP A 74 -5.28 -10.65 -2.27
CA TRP A 74 -4.17 -11.40 -1.67
C TRP A 74 -4.62 -12.27 -0.50
N VAL A 75 -5.54 -11.79 0.34
CA VAL A 75 -6.12 -12.58 1.43
C VAL A 75 -6.91 -13.77 0.88
N ILE A 76 -7.70 -13.60 -0.18
CA ILE A 76 -8.40 -14.71 -0.85
C ILE A 76 -7.40 -15.75 -1.36
N PHE A 77 -6.32 -15.31 -2.01
CA PHE A 77 -5.24 -16.20 -2.42
C PHE A 77 -4.53 -16.87 -1.24
N ALA A 78 -4.46 -16.21 -0.09
CA ALA A 78 -3.84 -16.76 1.12
C ALA A 78 -4.64 -17.96 1.62
N PHE A 79 -5.96 -17.79 1.75
CA PHE A 79 -6.86 -18.87 2.11
C PHE A 79 -6.80 -20.02 1.10
N SER A 80 -6.86 -19.71 -0.21
CA SER A 80 -6.76 -20.74 -1.25
C SER A 80 -5.43 -21.52 -1.18
N ALA A 81 -4.30 -20.84 -1.01
CA ALA A 81 -2.99 -21.47 -0.90
C ALA A 81 -2.83 -22.30 0.38
N LEU A 82 -3.45 -21.85 1.48
CA LEU A 82 -3.46 -22.54 2.77
C LEU A 82 -4.23 -23.86 2.69
N PHE A 83 -5.45 -23.85 2.13
CA PHE A 83 -6.24 -25.07 1.93
C PHE A 83 -5.64 -26.02 0.89
N SER A 84 -4.92 -25.49 -0.11
CA SER A 84 -4.25 -26.31 -1.14
C SER A 84 -2.89 -26.88 -0.68
N PHE A 85 -2.44 -26.61 0.56
CA PHE A 85 -1.15 -27.02 1.13
C PHE A 85 0.07 -26.75 0.22
N ARG A 86 0.00 -25.70 -0.62
CA ARG A 86 1.08 -25.36 -1.55
C ARG A 86 2.09 -24.41 -0.89
N VAL A 87 2.95 -24.96 -0.02
CA VAL A 87 3.93 -24.21 0.78
C VAL A 87 4.79 -23.24 -0.04
N LYS A 88 5.17 -23.60 -1.28
CA LYS A 88 5.93 -22.73 -2.18
C LYS A 88 5.22 -21.41 -2.52
N TRP A 89 3.89 -21.42 -2.60
CA TRP A 89 3.08 -20.24 -2.91
C TRP A 89 2.71 -19.45 -1.66
N LEU A 90 2.69 -20.10 -0.50
CA LEU A 90 2.39 -19.49 0.79
C LEU A 90 3.32 -18.31 1.10
N ALA A 91 4.63 -18.44 0.84
CA ALA A 91 5.60 -17.36 1.06
C ALA A 91 5.32 -16.11 0.20
N VAL A 92 4.95 -16.32 -1.07
CA VAL A 92 4.61 -15.23 -2.00
C VAL A 92 3.35 -14.51 -1.53
N VAL A 93 2.34 -15.28 -1.12
CA VAL A 93 1.06 -14.72 -0.71
C VAL A 93 1.17 -13.99 0.63
N ILE A 94 1.90 -14.53 1.60
CA ILE A 94 2.16 -13.84 2.87
C ILE A 94 2.84 -12.49 2.62
N MET A 95 3.85 -12.46 1.75
CA MET A 95 4.54 -11.22 1.42
C MET A 95 3.63 -10.21 0.70
N GLY A 96 2.75 -10.66 -0.20
CA GLY A 96 1.72 -9.80 -0.80
C GLY A 96 0.74 -9.24 0.23
N VAL A 97 0.29 -10.04 1.20
CA VAL A 97 -0.58 -9.55 2.28
C VAL A 97 0.15 -8.51 3.14
N VAL A 98 1.40 -8.76 3.51
CA VAL A 98 2.18 -7.87 4.38
C VAL A 98 2.52 -6.54 3.69
N LEU A 99 3.02 -6.57 2.46
CA LEU A 99 3.43 -5.36 1.74
C LEU A 99 2.22 -4.46 1.45
N GLN A 100 1.14 -5.02 0.90
CA GLN A 100 -0.06 -4.26 0.57
C GLN A 100 -0.81 -3.84 1.84
N GLY A 101 -0.80 -4.68 2.88
CA GLY A 101 -1.34 -4.32 4.20
C GLY A 101 -0.58 -3.18 4.87
N ALA A 102 0.76 -3.13 4.76
CA ALA A 102 1.56 -2.04 5.28
C ALA A 102 1.24 -0.71 4.58
N ASN A 103 1.07 -0.72 3.25
CA ASN A 103 0.62 0.45 2.51
C ASN A 103 -0.79 0.88 2.95
N LEU A 104 -1.74 -0.05 3.02
CA LEU A 104 -3.11 0.25 3.47
C LEU A 104 -3.12 0.89 4.86
N TYR A 105 -2.42 0.28 5.82
CA TYR A 105 -2.32 0.81 7.18
C TYR A 105 -1.67 2.19 7.22
N GLY A 106 -0.58 2.37 6.47
CA GLY A 106 0.14 3.65 6.40
C GLY A 106 -0.74 4.78 5.87
N TYR A 107 -1.50 4.53 4.81
CA TYR A 107 -2.37 5.53 4.21
C TYR A 107 -3.64 5.81 5.03
N ILE A 108 -4.21 4.82 5.72
CA ILE A 108 -5.35 5.04 6.64
C ILE A 108 -4.95 5.95 7.82
N ARG A 109 -3.67 5.95 8.21
CA ARG A 109 -3.12 6.75 9.30
C ARG A 109 -2.69 8.16 8.87
N CYS A 110 -2.63 8.47 7.57
CA CYS A 110 -2.38 9.81 7.03
C CYS A 110 -3.63 10.70 7.04
#